data_AF-A0A327K492-F1
#
_entry.id   AF-A0A327K492-F1
#
_cell.length_a   1.000
_cell.length_b   1.000
_cell.length_c   1.000
_cell.angle_alpha   90.00
_cell.angle_beta   90.00
_cell.angle_gamma   90.00
#
_symmetry.space_group_name_H-M   'P 1'
#
loop_
_entity.id
_entity.type
_entity.pdbx_description
1 polymer ?
#
loop_
_entity_poly.entity_id
_entity_poly.type
_entity_poly.pdbx_seq_one_letter_code
_entity_poly.pdbx_strand_id
1 'polypeptide(L)'
;TRNGKRTTHAALKIATGMAEEGLITEEEAVMRIEPTSLDQLLHPTLDPKAERNVIARGLPASPGAASGEIVFTPDKADLLTKEGHPVILVRME
;
A
#
# COMPACT_ATOMS: atom_id res chain seq x y z
N THR A 1 -31.29 -3.28 -1.37
CA THR A 1 -30.10 -3.23 -0.48
C THR A 1 -28.86 -3.18 -1.36
N ARG A 2 -27.86 -2.34 -1.05
CA ARG A 2 -26.65 -2.17 -1.88
C ARG A 2 -25.47 -2.87 -1.23
N ASN A 3 -24.64 -3.56 -2.02
CA ASN A 3 -23.34 -4.02 -1.53
C ASN A 3 -22.50 -2.81 -1.06
N GLY A 4 -22.13 -2.80 0.22
CA GLY A 4 -21.32 -1.75 0.80
C GLY A 4 -19.97 -1.67 0.10
N LYS A 5 -19.53 -0.46 -0.26
CA LYS A 5 -18.12 -0.24 -0.66
C LYS A 5 -17.27 -0.53 0.58
N ARG A 6 -16.36 -1.50 0.49
CA ARG A 6 -15.47 -1.96 1.57
C ARG A 6 -14.02 -1.75 1.15
N THR A 7 -13.12 -1.61 2.11
CA THR A 7 -11.68 -1.68 1.85
C THR A 7 -11.30 -3.11 1.47
N THR A 8 -10.22 -3.30 0.69
CA THR A 8 -9.74 -4.65 0.31
C THR A 8 -9.55 -5.53 1.54
N HIS A 9 -8.94 -4.99 2.60
CA HIS A 9 -8.70 -5.72 3.85
C HIS A 9 -9.99 -6.23 4.50
N ALA A 10 -11.05 -5.41 4.54
CA ALA A 10 -12.33 -5.81 5.10
C ALA A 10 -13.05 -6.83 4.21
N ALA A 11 -12.96 -6.69 2.89
CA ALA A 11 -13.53 -7.65 1.95
C ALA A 11 -12.88 -9.04 2.10
N LEU A 12 -11.55 -9.08 2.22
CA LEU A 12 -10.78 -10.31 2.43
C LEU A 12 -11.20 -11.01 3.72
N LYS A 13 -11.20 -10.29 4.85
CA LYS A 13 -11.58 -10.83 6.16
C LYS A 13 -13.00 -11.39 6.20
N ILE A 14 -13.93 -10.76 5.49
CA ILE A 14 -15.32 -11.22 5.40
C ILE A 14 -15.40 -12.47 4.53
N ALA A 15 -14.75 -12.48 3.36
CA ALA A 15 -14.79 -13.62 2.45
C ALA A 15 -14.21 -14.89 3.11
N THR A 16 -13.07 -14.76 3.80
CA THR A 16 -12.47 -15.88 4.54
C THR A 16 -13.36 -16.32 5.70
N GLY A 17 -13.91 -15.39 6.49
CA GLY A 17 -14.81 -15.71 7.60
C GLY A 17 -16.09 -16.42 7.13
N MET A 18 -16.67 -16.01 6.00
CA MET A 18 -17.84 -16.69 5.43
C MET A 18 -17.53 -18.12 4.96
N ALA A 19 -16.32 -18.37 4.45
CA ALA A 19 -15.90 -19.72 4.08
C ALA A 19 -15.64 -20.59 5.33
N GLU A 20 -14.99 -20.04 6.35
CA GLU A 20 -14.76 -20.70 7.65
C GLU A 20 -16.07 -21.06 8.36
N GLU A 21 -17.09 -20.20 8.26
CA GLU A 21 -18.45 -20.43 8.78
C GLU A 21 -19.29 -21.35 7.89
N GLY A 22 -18.78 -21.80 6.74
CA GLY A 22 -19.48 -22.68 5.79
C GLY A 22 -20.64 -22.03 5.06
N LEU A 23 -20.71 -20.69 5.02
CA LEU A 23 -21.75 -19.94 4.31
C LEU A 23 -21.50 -19.88 2.79
N ILE A 24 -20.24 -20.02 2.38
CA ILE A 24 -19.78 -20.06 0.98
C ILE A 24 -18.64 -21.08 0.84
N THR A 25 -18.37 -21.53 -0.37
CA THR A 25 -17.18 -22.37 -0.62
C THR A 25 -15.89 -21.54 -0.68
N GLU A 26 -14.73 -22.19 -0.57
CA GLU A 26 -13.43 -21.52 -0.74
C GLU A 26 -13.30 -20.90 -2.14
N GLU A 27 -13.79 -21.58 -3.19
CA GLU A 27 -13.80 -21.05 -4.55
C GLU A 27 -14.67 -19.79 -4.66
N GLU A 28 -15.85 -19.79 -4.03
CA GLU A 28 -16.72 -18.61 -3.98
C GLU A 28 -16.08 -17.45 -3.22
N ALA A 29 -15.32 -17.74 -2.15
CA ALA A 29 -14.59 -16.73 -1.41
C ALA A 29 -13.49 -16.07 -2.26
N VAL A 30 -12.72 -16.87 -3.02
CA VAL A 30 -11.69 -16.36 -3.95
C VAL A 30 -12.33 -15.51 -5.04
N MET A 31 -13.42 -15.97 -5.65
CA MET A 31 -14.12 -15.25 -6.74
C MET A 31 -14.76 -13.92 -6.29
N ARG A 32 -14.95 -13.71 -4.98
CA ARG A 32 -15.48 -12.46 -4.42
C ARG A 32 -14.41 -11.39 -4.22
N ILE A 33 -13.13 -11.72 -4.33
CA ILE A 33 -12.03 -10.77 -4.22
C ILE A 33 -11.62 -10.33 -5.62
N GLU A 34 -11.71 -9.03 -5.84
CA GLU A 34 -11.30 -8.43 -7.11
C GLU A 34 -9.76 -8.36 -7.15
N PRO A 35 -9.08 -8.91 -8.17
CA PRO A 35 -7.63 -9.04 -8.17
C PRO A 35 -6.86 -7.71 -8.00
N THR A 36 -7.30 -6.63 -8.65
CA THR A 36 -6.57 -5.35 -8.59
C THR A 36 -6.61 -4.70 -7.21
N SER A 37 -7.60 -5.08 -6.38
CA SER A 37 -7.69 -4.64 -4.99
C SER A 37 -6.56 -5.17 -4.11
N LEU A 38 -5.93 -6.30 -4.47
CA LEU A 38 -4.83 -6.93 -3.71
C LEU A 38 -3.52 -6.15 -3.80
N ASP A 39 -3.27 -5.44 -4.91
CA ASP A 39 -2.05 -4.64 -5.08
C ASP A 39 -1.91 -3.59 -3.97
N GLN A 40 -3.04 -3.06 -3.47
CA GLN A 40 -3.05 -2.11 -2.36
C GLN A 40 -2.54 -2.70 -1.04
N LEU A 41 -2.67 -4.00 -0.83
CA LEU A 41 -2.20 -4.69 0.39
C LEU A 41 -0.69 -4.95 0.36
N LEU A 42 -0.07 -4.92 -0.82
CA LEU A 42 1.34 -5.20 -1.00
C LEU A 42 2.22 -3.95 -0.85
N HIS A 43 1.62 -2.76 -0.86
CA HIS A 43 2.37 -1.52 -0.68
C HIS A 43 2.76 -1.29 0.78
N PRO A 44 4.00 -0.85 1.05
CA PRO A 44 4.40 -0.41 2.38
C PRO A 44 3.45 0.67 2.89
N THR A 45 3.01 0.53 4.14
CA THR A 45 2.13 1.50 4.79
C THR A 45 2.82 2.11 6.00
N LEU A 46 2.52 3.38 6.28
CA LEU A 46 2.92 4.02 7.54
C LEU A 46 1.99 3.52 8.64
N ASP A 47 2.53 3.33 9.85
CA ASP A 47 1.73 3.04 11.03
C ASP A 47 0.66 4.16 11.20
N PRO A 48 -0.64 3.82 11.23
CA PRO A 48 -1.70 4.79 11.41
C PRO A 48 -1.63 5.52 12.76
N LYS A 49 -0.95 4.95 13.76
CA LYS A 49 -0.77 5.54 15.10
C LYS A 49 0.50 6.37 15.24
N ALA A 50 1.42 6.30 14.29
CA ALA A 50 2.63 7.10 14.35
C ALA A 50 2.30 8.59 14.22
N GLU A 51 3.02 9.43 14.97
CA GLU A 51 2.91 10.87 14.86
C GLU A 51 3.35 11.31 13.45
N ARG A 52 2.50 12.12 12.80
CA ARG A 52 2.74 12.59 11.44
C ARG A 52 3.12 14.05 11.48
N ASN A 53 4.41 14.35 11.32
CA ASN A 53 4.85 15.71 11.09
C ASN A 53 4.73 16.07 9.60
N VAL A 54 3.58 16.61 9.21
CA VAL A 54 3.28 16.95 7.81
C VAL A 54 3.80 18.35 7.50
N ILE A 55 4.88 18.43 6.72
CA ILE A 55 5.47 19.70 6.28
C ILE A 55 4.99 20.17 4.89
N ALA A 56 4.46 19.25 4.07
CA ALA A 56 4.01 19.53 2.71
C ALA A 56 2.99 18.48 2.23
N ARG A 57 2.29 18.77 1.13
CA ARG A 57 1.36 17.85 0.45
C ARG A 57 1.47 17.99 -1.06
N GLY A 58 1.56 16.86 -1.76
CA GLY A 58 1.58 16.79 -3.23
C GLY A 58 0.44 15.96 -3.81
N LEU A 59 0.49 15.72 -5.12
CA LEU A 59 -0.43 14.82 -5.81
C LEU A 59 -0.02 13.36 -5.56
N PRO A 60 -0.98 12.45 -5.30
CA PRO A 60 -0.69 11.04 -5.08
C PRO A 60 -0.40 10.33 -6.42
N ALA A 61 0.81 10.51 -6.96
CA ALA A 61 1.21 9.95 -8.25
C ALA A 61 1.37 8.42 -8.22
N SER A 62 1.85 7.87 -7.10
CA SER A 62 2.01 6.43 -6.88
C SER A 62 1.68 6.08 -5.42
N PRO A 63 1.00 4.95 -5.16
CA PRO A 63 0.71 4.48 -3.79
C PRO A 63 1.97 3.94 -3.09
N GLY A 64 2.02 4.07 -1.76
CA GLY A 64 3.06 3.50 -0.91
C GLY A 64 3.64 4.50 0.09
N ALA A 65 4.51 3.97 0.97
CA ALA A 65 5.28 4.74 1.93
C ALA A 65 6.78 4.53 1.67
N ALA A 66 7.54 5.62 1.68
CA ALA A 66 8.99 5.60 1.52
C ALA A 66 9.67 6.41 2.65
N SER A 67 10.86 5.99 3.04
CA SER A 67 11.71 6.65 4.03
C SER A 67 13.16 6.51 3.60
N GLY A 68 13.95 7.57 3.75
CA GLY A 68 15.35 7.60 3.33
C GLY A 68 15.96 8.99 3.37
N GLU A 69 17.24 9.08 3.05
CA GLU A 69 18.00 10.33 2.96
C GLU A 69 17.62 11.12 1.70
N ILE A 70 17.45 12.45 1.83
CA ILE A 70 17.13 13.31 0.69
C ILE A 70 18.36 13.47 -0.20
N VAL A 71 18.20 13.22 -1.50
CA VAL A 71 19.19 13.47 -2.54
C VAL A 71 18.58 14.23 -3.70
N PHE A 72 19.39 15.00 -4.42
CA PHE A 72 18.91 15.88 -5.49
C PHE A 72 19.37 15.47 -6.90
N THR A 73 20.23 14.45 -7.01
CA THR A 73 20.72 13.95 -8.30
C THR A 73 20.53 12.44 -8.42
N PRO A 74 20.17 11.93 -9.62
CA PRO A 74 20.07 10.49 -9.87
C PRO A 74 21.38 9.74 -9.59
N ASP A 75 22.52 10.31 -9.98
CA ASP A 75 23.84 9.68 -9.79
C ASP A 75 24.14 9.46 -8.30
N LYS A 76 23.77 10.41 -7.43
CA LYS A 76 23.96 10.28 -5.99
C LYS A 76 22.98 9.29 -5.38
N ALA A 77 21.73 9.26 -5.88
CA ALA A 77 20.75 8.27 -5.47
C ALA A 77 21.22 6.84 -5.76
N ASP A 78 21.74 6.59 -6.97
CA ASP A 78 22.25 5.28 -7.39
C ASP A 78 23.47 4.86 -6.57
N LEU A 79 24.44 5.77 -6.36
CA LEU A 79 25.63 5.49 -5.54
C LEU A 79 25.25 5.10 -4.10
N LEU A 80 24.41 5.88 -3.44
CA LEU A 80 24.01 5.61 -2.05
C LEU A 80 23.16 4.35 -1.93
N THR A 81 22.28 4.09 -2.91
CA THR A 81 21.49 2.85 -2.93
C THR A 81 22.40 1.62 -3.02
N LYS A 82 23.48 1.68 -3.82
CA LYS A 82 24.49 0.61 -3.93
C LYS A 82 25.28 0.40 -2.64
N GLU A 83 25.45 1.44 -1.85
CA GLU A 83 26.05 1.40 -0.51
C GLU A 83 25.07 0.91 0.57
N GLY A 84 23.81 0.65 0.21
CA GLY A 84 22.77 0.14 1.12
C GLY A 84 22.00 1.22 1.86
N HIS A 85 22.17 2.49 1.50
CA HIS A 85 21.44 3.60 2.09
C HIS A 85 20.05 3.74 1.43
N PRO A 86 18.96 3.79 2.21
CA PRO A 86 17.65 4.16 1.67
C PRO A 86 17.64 5.67 1.32
N VAL A 87 17.17 6.02 0.13
CA VAL A 87 17.20 7.40 -0.38
C VAL A 87 15.85 7.85 -0.93
N ILE A 88 15.61 9.17 -0.90
CA ILE A 88 14.47 9.85 -1.52
C ILE A 88 15.02 10.90 -2.49
N LEU A 89 14.83 10.66 -3.79
CA LEU A 89 15.22 11.62 -4.83
C LEU A 89 14.19 12.73 -4.93
N VAL A 90 14.63 13.98 -4.73
CA VAL A 90 13.81 15.19 -4.86
C VAL A 90 14.28 15.98 -6.07
N ARG A 91 13.37 16.25 -7.00
CA ARG A 91 13.61 17.03 -8.22
C ARG A 91 12.55 18.13 -8.35
N MET A 92 12.83 19.15 -9.18
CA MET A 92 11.83 20.18 -9.51
C MET A 92 10.71 19.65 -10.42
N GLU A 93 10.96 18.54 -11.13
CA GLU A 93 10.04 17.89 -12.07
C GLU A 93 10.03 16.37 -11.86
#